data_AF-A0A919IFH8-F1
#
_entry.id   AF-A0A919IFH8-F1
#
_cell.length_a   1.000
_cell.length_b   1.000
_cell.length_c   1.000
_cell.angle_alpha   90.00
_cell.angle_beta   90.00
_cell.angle_gamma   90.00
#
_symmetry.space_group_name_H-M   'P 1'
#
loop_
_entity.id
_entity.type
_entity.pdbx_description
1 polymer ?
#
loop_
_entity_poly.entity_id
_entity_poly.type
_entity_poly.pdbx_seq_one_letter_code
_entity_poly.pdbx_strand_id
1 'polypeptide(L)'
;MNMVAEMLLHEPAPVAIWAVLWLATVPAMVVLASPAGVRNPGRALLDACTFLIGRPLRRRPLPEPAFADFFATDPASATGISYTAFAAEIADEGSPCAATAPAGGVPATPATSISRAAPVPAVAPGSASAATSADRAPLTNPFPAVSGPISANPSSSVESISGRLDAVSAPAGAAADGAAAAGPAADGEWADRRTPEGADHEAGRRSRLGRLLYRAAKRREERLRREAEAIRSVRYADEVRIAAESAGYAADRWQEHWEAAAERVDATFRAWQAADSRARRSRQAAAFHTPVTEQSPAEYADRERFLHLAVRAAAERGELPTSAVADALTGRGGWDARLHPVDQELIIQRASAAHLEAVWNRAVEEEARAWHDCQTSRRNWQSLCQEAILAEAHAATVHHLLPPEPVTAPPAPHPVVVAQIA
;
A
#
# COMPACT_ATOMS: atom_id res chain seq x y z
N MET A 1 35.30 -10.73 42.84
CA MET A 1 34.17 -10.16 42.07
C MET A 1 33.16 -9.52 43.03
N ASN A 2 33.48 -8.36 43.61
CA ASN A 2 32.52 -7.57 44.38
C ASN A 2 32.93 -6.09 44.50
N MET A 3 33.68 -5.55 43.53
CA MET A 3 34.04 -4.12 43.52
C MET A 3 32.79 -3.22 43.46
N VAL A 4 31.73 -3.65 42.78
CA VAL A 4 30.46 -2.89 42.70
C VAL A 4 29.72 -2.88 44.03
N ALA A 5 29.75 -3.98 44.79
CA ALA A 5 29.11 -4.06 46.10
C ALA A 5 29.87 -3.24 47.16
N GLU A 6 31.20 -3.19 47.09
CA GLU A 6 32.05 -2.39 47.97
C GLU A 6 31.92 -0.88 47.66
N MET A 7 31.76 -0.50 46.38
CA MET A 7 31.46 0.87 45.96
C MET A 7 30.07 1.34 46.39
N LEU A 8 29.06 0.44 46.38
CA LEU A 8 27.70 0.72 46.85
C LEU A 8 27.61 0.99 48.36
N LEU A 9 28.57 0.47 49.14
CA LEU A 9 28.60 0.61 50.60
C LEU A 9 29.34 1.87 51.07
N HIS A 10 30.35 2.34 50.31
CA HIS A 10 31.21 3.43 50.77
C HIS A 10 30.88 4.81 50.20
N GLU A 11 30.33 4.88 48.99
CA GLU A 11 30.01 6.16 48.36
C GLU A 11 28.68 6.06 47.59
N PRO A 12 27.52 6.24 48.26
CA PRO A 12 26.22 6.08 47.61
C PRO A 12 25.93 7.19 46.58
N ALA A 13 26.57 8.35 46.69
CA ALA A 13 26.29 9.51 45.85
C ALA A 13 26.71 9.32 44.38
N PRO A 14 27.95 8.89 44.04
CA PRO A 14 28.34 8.64 42.65
C PRO A 14 27.52 7.55 41.96
N VAL A 15 27.18 6.47 42.69
CA VAL A 15 26.38 5.36 42.16
C VAL A 15 24.96 5.79 41.89
N ALA A 16 24.35 6.61 42.76
CA ALA A 16 23.04 7.19 42.53
C ALA A 16 23.02 8.09 41.29
N ILE A 17 24.05 8.92 41.09
CA ILE A 17 24.18 9.78 39.91
C ILE A 17 24.29 8.93 38.63
N TRP A 18 25.13 7.90 38.62
CA TRP A 18 25.26 6.99 37.47
C TRP A 18 23.96 6.24 37.18
N ALA A 19 23.28 5.74 38.21
CA ALA A 19 22.01 5.04 38.06
C ALA A 19 20.93 5.96 37.47
N VAL A 20 20.83 7.21 37.95
CA VAL A 20 19.89 8.21 37.40
C VAL A 20 20.25 8.56 35.96
N LEU A 21 21.53 8.69 35.63
CA LEU A 21 21.99 8.97 34.27
C LEU A 21 21.63 7.84 33.30
N TRP A 22 21.82 6.58 33.70
CA TRP A 22 21.41 5.41 32.92
C TRP A 22 19.89 5.31 32.79
N LEU A 23 19.16 5.55 33.88
CA LEU A 23 17.70 5.52 33.88
C LEU A 23 17.11 6.59 32.95
N ALA A 24 17.78 7.74 32.80
CA ALA A 24 17.37 8.81 31.91
C ALA A 24 17.78 8.58 30.44
N THR A 25 18.96 8.02 30.19
CA THR A 25 19.52 7.88 28.84
C THR A 25 18.98 6.67 28.07
N VAL A 26 18.67 5.57 28.75
CA VAL A 26 18.17 4.35 28.10
C VAL A 26 16.82 4.57 27.40
N PRO A 27 15.79 5.19 28.01
CA PRO A 27 14.54 5.49 27.31
C PRO A 27 14.74 6.42 26.12
N ALA A 28 15.61 7.42 26.24
CA ALA A 28 15.91 8.34 25.15
C ALA A 28 16.56 7.63 23.95
N MET A 29 17.49 6.71 24.20
CA MET A 29 18.11 5.88 23.15
C MET A 29 17.10 4.93 22.50
N VAL A 30 16.18 4.34 23.25
CA VAL A 30 15.12 3.46 22.71
C VAL A 30 14.14 4.23 21.84
N VAL A 31 13.78 5.45 22.24
CA VAL A 31 12.92 6.35 21.43
C VAL A 31 13.62 6.80 20.15
N LEU A 32 14.93 7.07 20.20
CA LEU A 32 15.71 7.47 19.02
C LEU A 32 16.03 6.32 18.07
N ALA A 33 16.17 5.09 18.58
CA ALA A 33 16.46 3.91 17.77
C ALA A 33 15.22 3.37 17.03
N SER A 34 14.00 3.78 17.42
CA SER A 34 12.76 3.37 16.77
C SER A 34 12.17 4.51 15.94
N PRO A 35 12.06 4.38 14.60
CA PRO A 35 11.41 5.38 13.75
C PRO A 35 9.94 5.63 14.17
N ALA A 36 9.28 4.60 14.72
CA ALA A 36 7.94 4.71 15.28
C ALA A 36 7.89 5.47 16.62
N GLY A 37 8.99 5.42 17.40
CA GLY A 37 9.12 6.13 18.67
C GLY A 37 9.20 7.66 18.50
N VAL A 38 9.76 8.14 17.40
CA VAL A 38 9.81 9.58 17.07
C VAL A 38 8.41 10.12 16.77
N ARG A 39 7.54 9.32 16.13
CA ARG A 39 6.17 9.75 15.78
C ARG A 39 5.20 9.69 16.97
N ASN A 40 5.46 8.88 18.00
CA ASN A 40 4.62 8.74 19.20
C ASN A 40 5.44 8.47 20.48
N PRO A 41 6.13 9.50 21.02
CA PRO A 41 7.11 9.32 22.11
C PRO A 41 6.46 8.78 23.39
N GLY A 42 5.21 9.17 23.68
CA GLY A 42 4.50 8.70 24.87
C GLY A 42 4.23 7.20 24.89
N ARG A 43 3.96 6.59 23.73
CA ARG A 43 3.66 5.15 23.64
C ARG A 43 4.92 4.30 23.68
N ALA A 44 5.99 4.76 23.01
CA ALA A 44 7.30 4.13 23.08
C ALA A 44 7.88 4.15 24.51
N LEU A 45 7.64 5.22 25.28
CA LEU A 45 8.07 5.33 26.67
C LEU A 45 7.30 4.36 27.59
N LEU A 46 5.98 4.19 27.37
CA LEU A 46 5.17 3.20 28.08
C LEU A 46 5.60 1.75 27.77
N ASP A 47 5.89 1.43 26.51
CA ASP A 47 6.38 0.11 26.12
C ASP A 47 7.79 -0.18 26.67
N ALA A 48 8.68 0.81 26.68
CA ALA A 48 9.99 0.70 27.31
C ALA A 48 9.90 0.52 28.83
N CYS A 49 9.03 1.30 29.51
CA CYS A 49 8.80 1.16 30.95
C CYS A 49 8.19 -0.21 31.32
N THR A 50 7.25 -0.72 30.52
CA THR A 50 6.65 -2.05 30.77
C THR A 50 7.65 -3.18 30.57
N PHE A 51 8.58 -3.06 29.60
CA PHE A 51 9.71 -3.98 29.43
C PHE A 51 10.67 -3.94 30.64
N LEU A 52 11.00 -2.74 31.13
CA LEU A 52 11.92 -2.55 32.27
C LEU A 52 11.35 -3.05 33.61
N ILE A 53 10.02 -3.03 33.77
CA ILE A 53 9.33 -3.54 34.98
C ILE A 53 9.27 -5.08 34.99
N GLY A 54 9.75 -5.77 33.93
CA GLY A 54 9.88 -7.23 33.94
C GLY A 54 8.55 -7.96 34.10
N ARG A 55 7.43 -7.33 33.72
CA ARG A 55 6.15 -8.03 33.55
C ARG A 55 6.14 -8.62 32.15
N PRO A 56 6.48 -9.91 31.94
CA PRO A 56 6.13 -10.56 30.70
C PRO A 56 4.62 -10.40 30.55
N LEU A 57 4.19 -9.86 29.41
CA LEU A 57 2.79 -9.80 29.05
C LEU A 57 2.24 -11.23 29.06
N ARG A 58 1.72 -11.68 30.21
CA ARG A 58 0.71 -12.73 30.24
C ARG A 58 -0.46 -12.15 29.48
N ARG A 59 -0.51 -12.44 28.17
CA ARG A 59 -1.69 -12.23 27.35
C ARG A 59 -2.85 -12.87 28.11
N ARG A 60 -3.70 -12.04 28.68
CA ARG A 60 -4.99 -12.46 29.22
C ARG A 60 -5.74 -13.00 28.01
N PRO A 61 -6.16 -14.27 27.98
CA PRO A 61 -7.01 -14.76 26.90
C PRO A 61 -8.25 -13.87 26.89
N LEU A 62 -8.41 -13.08 25.83
CA LEU A 62 -9.67 -12.41 25.56
C LEU A 62 -10.73 -13.51 25.42
N PRO A 63 -11.95 -13.34 25.97
CA PRO A 63 -13.04 -14.26 25.68
C PRO A 63 -13.19 -14.34 24.17
N GLU A 64 -13.13 -15.57 23.64
CA GLU A 64 -13.37 -15.84 22.22
C GLU A 64 -14.67 -15.15 21.79
N PRO A 65 -14.62 -14.21 20.83
CA PRO A 65 -15.85 -13.82 20.16
C PRO A 65 -16.36 -15.04 19.41
N ALA A 66 -17.63 -15.39 19.63
CA ALA A 66 -18.31 -16.43 18.88
C ALA A 66 -18.12 -16.16 17.38
N PHE A 67 -17.61 -17.17 16.68
CA PHE A 67 -17.18 -17.13 15.27
C PHE A 67 -18.31 -16.82 14.26
N ALA A 68 -19.51 -16.49 14.73
CA ALA A 68 -20.72 -16.35 13.91
C ALA A 68 -20.95 -14.95 13.32
N ASP A 69 -20.26 -13.91 13.81
CA ASP A 69 -20.58 -12.52 13.41
C ASP A 69 -19.63 -11.90 12.36
N PHE A 70 -18.61 -12.64 11.89
CA PHE A 70 -17.56 -12.06 11.03
C PHE A 70 -17.91 -11.99 9.52
N PHE A 71 -19.01 -12.61 9.08
CA PHE A 71 -19.42 -12.65 7.66
C PHE A 71 -20.73 -11.92 7.32
N ALA A 72 -21.32 -11.16 8.25
CA ALA A 72 -22.45 -10.30 7.93
C ALA A 72 -21.98 -8.97 7.33
N THR A 73 -21.51 -8.99 6.09
CA THR A 73 -21.33 -7.77 5.29
C THR A 73 -22.68 -7.32 4.77
N ASP A 74 -23.17 -6.21 5.31
CA ASP A 74 -24.34 -5.47 4.83
C ASP A 74 -23.94 -4.66 3.58
N PRO A 75 -24.47 -4.92 2.36
CA PRO A 75 -23.99 -4.30 1.13
C PRO A 75 -24.62 -2.92 0.83
N ALA A 76 -25.21 -2.22 1.79
CA ALA A 76 -26.10 -1.09 1.52
C ALA A 76 -25.56 0.34 1.79
N SER A 77 -24.27 0.54 2.09
CA SER A 77 -23.74 1.89 2.37
C SER A 77 -22.50 2.25 1.55
N ALA A 78 -22.67 2.36 0.24
CA ALA A 78 -21.74 3.06 -0.65
C ALA A 78 -22.47 4.24 -1.31
N THR A 79 -22.73 5.29 -0.53
CA THR A 79 -23.18 6.59 -1.05
C THR A 79 -22.00 7.54 -1.03
N GLY A 80 -21.71 8.11 -2.21
CA GLY A 80 -20.49 8.85 -2.50
C GLY A 80 -20.28 10.12 -1.68
N ILE A 81 -19.02 10.42 -1.44
CA ILE A 81 -18.55 11.72 -0.99
C ILE A 81 -17.95 12.41 -2.20
N SER A 82 -18.73 13.31 -2.80
CA SER A 82 -18.30 14.21 -3.86
C SER A 82 -17.59 15.41 -3.22
N TYR A 83 -16.29 15.58 -3.48
CA TYR A 83 -15.53 16.75 -3.04
C TYR A 83 -15.44 17.77 -4.19
N THR A 84 -16.46 18.63 -4.29
CA THR A 84 -16.44 19.84 -5.13
C THR A 84 -16.68 21.05 -4.23
N ALA A 85 -15.65 21.50 -3.52
CA ALA A 85 -15.67 22.79 -2.83
C ALA A 85 -14.24 23.20 -2.43
N PHE A 86 -13.45 23.71 -3.39
CA PHE A 86 -12.29 24.56 -3.07
C PHE A 86 -11.95 25.48 -4.26
N ALA A 87 -12.95 26.22 -4.75
CA ALA A 87 -12.78 27.20 -5.83
C ALA A 87 -13.57 28.51 -5.59
N ALA A 88 -14.00 28.80 -4.36
CA ALA A 88 -14.85 29.97 -4.08
C ALA A 88 -14.34 30.89 -2.94
N GLU A 89 -13.09 30.76 -2.50
CA GLU A 89 -12.61 31.50 -1.32
C GLU A 89 -11.29 32.25 -1.59
N ILE A 90 -11.21 32.97 -2.71
CA ILE A 90 -10.24 34.07 -2.92
C ILE A 90 -10.90 35.22 -3.70
N ALA A 91 -12.09 35.64 -3.27
CA ALA A 91 -12.65 36.92 -3.67
C ALA A 91 -13.60 37.39 -2.57
N ASP A 92 -13.12 38.31 -1.74
CA ASP A 92 -13.83 39.52 -1.29
C ASP A 92 -13.27 40.02 0.04
N GLU A 93 -12.15 40.75 -0.01
CA GLU A 93 -11.87 41.76 1.02
C GLU A 93 -11.42 43.04 0.31
N GLY A 94 -12.31 44.03 0.30
CA GLY A 94 -11.93 45.44 0.14
C GLY A 94 -12.55 46.17 -1.03
N SER A 95 -13.82 46.56 -0.91
CA SER A 95 -14.39 47.69 -1.67
C SER A 95 -14.91 48.76 -0.71
N PRO A 96 -14.35 49.98 -0.70
CA PRO A 96 -14.82 51.08 0.12
C PRO A 96 -15.76 52.03 -0.66
N CYS A 97 -16.59 52.72 0.12
CA CYS A 97 -17.26 54.00 -0.18
C CYS A 97 -18.35 54.01 -1.25
N ALA A 98 -19.58 53.95 -0.75
CA ALA A 98 -20.74 54.59 -1.37
C ALA A 98 -20.47 56.09 -1.57
N ALA A 99 -20.51 56.55 -2.82
CA ALA A 99 -20.68 57.95 -3.18
C ALA A 99 -21.73 58.06 -4.28
N THR A 100 -22.77 58.80 -3.93
CA THR A 100 -23.97 59.17 -4.66
C THR A 100 -23.68 59.78 -6.03
N ALA A 101 -24.34 59.26 -7.07
CA ALA A 101 -24.43 59.88 -8.39
C ALA A 101 -25.29 61.15 -8.35
N PRO A 102 -25.06 62.10 -9.27
CA PRO A 102 -26.20 62.67 -9.96
C PRO A 102 -26.08 62.57 -11.48
N ALA A 103 -27.27 62.57 -12.06
CA ALA A 103 -27.59 62.34 -13.45
C ALA A 103 -27.13 63.45 -14.42
N GLY A 104 -27.03 63.05 -15.69
CA GLY A 104 -27.51 63.84 -16.81
C GLY A 104 -26.44 64.59 -17.61
N GLY A 105 -26.34 64.26 -18.90
CA GLY A 105 -25.69 65.15 -19.86
C GLY A 105 -25.09 64.46 -21.09
N VAL A 106 -25.94 64.06 -22.03
CA VAL A 106 -25.59 63.91 -23.46
C VAL A 106 -25.35 65.33 -24.02
N PRO A 107 -24.30 65.60 -24.82
CA PRO A 107 -24.54 65.64 -26.27
C PRO A 107 -23.37 65.23 -27.20
N ALA A 108 -23.79 64.65 -28.32
CA ALA A 108 -23.35 64.90 -29.70
C ALA A 108 -21.86 64.86 -30.10
N THR A 109 -21.63 63.96 -31.05
CA THR A 109 -20.63 63.93 -32.14
C THR A 109 -20.29 65.32 -32.70
N PRO A 110 -19.08 65.52 -33.28
CA PRO A 110 -18.92 65.16 -34.70
C PRO A 110 -17.59 64.51 -35.09
N ALA A 111 -17.66 63.80 -36.21
CA ALA A 111 -16.57 63.20 -36.95
C ALA A 111 -15.48 64.22 -37.33
N THR A 112 -14.22 63.78 -37.26
CA THR A 112 -13.11 64.43 -37.95
C THR A 112 -12.26 63.38 -38.65
N SER A 113 -12.40 63.32 -39.97
CA SER A 113 -11.47 62.66 -40.88
C SER A 113 -10.19 63.48 -40.97
N ILE A 114 -9.03 62.90 -40.63
CA ILE A 114 -7.72 63.42 -41.07
C ILE A 114 -6.85 62.27 -41.59
N SER A 115 -6.64 62.35 -42.89
CA SER A 115 -5.60 61.71 -43.68
C SER A 115 -4.23 62.31 -43.32
N ARG A 116 -3.20 61.50 -42.99
CA ARG A 116 -1.81 61.82 -43.35
C ARG A 116 -0.80 60.67 -43.19
N ALA A 117 -0.23 60.32 -44.34
CA ALA A 117 1.17 59.96 -44.65
C ALA A 117 2.08 59.25 -43.63
N ALA A 118 2.63 58.12 -44.10
CA ALA A 118 3.91 57.54 -43.68
C ALA A 118 5.08 58.55 -43.77
N PRO A 119 6.21 58.25 -43.10
CA PRO A 119 7.33 57.77 -43.90
C PRO A 119 8.13 56.62 -43.29
N VAL A 120 8.60 55.76 -44.19
CA VAL A 120 9.73 54.84 -44.08
C VAL A 120 11.00 55.63 -43.76
N PRO A 121 11.96 55.05 -43.02
CA PRO A 121 13.32 55.13 -43.52
C PRO A 121 14.01 53.76 -43.61
N ALA A 122 14.69 53.62 -44.75
CA ALA A 122 15.64 52.57 -45.07
C ALA A 122 16.90 52.71 -44.21
N VAL A 123 17.46 51.57 -43.78
CA VAL A 123 18.88 51.44 -43.43
C VAL A 123 19.38 50.16 -44.09
N ALA A 124 20.36 50.34 -44.97
CA ALA A 124 21.17 49.29 -45.60
C ALA A 124 22.61 49.39 -45.04
N PRO A 125 23.57 48.54 -45.48
CA PRO A 125 24.26 47.60 -44.62
C PRO A 125 25.72 48.00 -44.34
N GLY A 126 26.34 47.38 -43.34
CA GLY A 126 27.77 47.59 -43.15
C GLY A 126 28.41 46.80 -42.01
N SER A 127 29.34 45.95 -42.42
CA SER A 127 30.59 45.63 -41.71
C SER A 127 30.60 44.46 -40.73
N ALA A 128 31.09 43.36 -41.30
CA ALA A 128 31.79 42.28 -40.63
C ALA A 128 32.92 42.77 -39.72
N SER A 129 33.16 42.03 -38.62
CA SER A 129 34.53 41.79 -38.16
C SER A 129 34.62 40.52 -37.30
N ALA A 130 35.40 39.57 -37.84
CA ALA A 130 36.37 38.69 -37.20
C ALA A 130 36.13 38.13 -35.78
N ALA A 131 36.02 36.80 -35.76
CA ALA A 131 36.87 35.87 -35.01
C ALA A 131 37.09 36.12 -33.51
N THR A 132 36.52 35.24 -32.68
CA THR A 132 37.32 34.57 -31.66
C THR A 132 36.84 33.13 -31.50
N SER A 133 37.73 32.23 -31.87
CA SER A 133 37.67 30.80 -31.63
C SER A 133 37.81 30.56 -30.13
N ALA A 134 36.84 29.91 -29.51
CA ALA A 134 36.95 29.37 -28.17
C ALA A 134 36.16 28.05 -28.13
N ASP A 135 36.88 27.01 -28.51
CA ASP A 135 36.89 25.67 -27.91
C ASP A 135 35.79 25.42 -26.86
N ARG A 136 34.72 24.75 -27.28
CA ARG A 136 33.63 24.31 -26.40
C ARG A 136 33.66 22.79 -26.32
N ALA A 137 34.35 22.29 -25.31
CA ALA A 137 34.29 20.91 -24.87
C ALA A 137 32.83 20.48 -24.60
N PRO A 138 32.46 19.22 -24.88
CA PRO A 138 31.11 18.74 -24.62
C PRO A 138 30.90 18.59 -23.11
N LEU A 139 29.96 19.36 -22.57
CA LEU A 139 29.43 19.13 -21.23
C LEU A 139 28.65 17.82 -21.24
N THR A 140 29.29 16.78 -20.71
CA THR A 140 28.68 15.54 -20.25
C THR A 140 27.61 15.88 -19.21
N ASN A 141 26.34 15.63 -19.53
CA ASN A 141 25.24 15.63 -18.58
C ASN A 141 25.47 14.51 -17.53
N PRO A 142 25.58 14.81 -16.23
CA PRO A 142 25.56 13.80 -15.18
C PRO A 142 24.13 13.73 -14.62
N PHE A 143 23.20 13.23 -15.43
CA PHE A 143 21.96 12.67 -14.89
C PHE A 143 21.84 11.27 -15.45
N PRO A 144 21.78 10.23 -14.59
CA PRO A 144 21.49 8.89 -15.08
C PRO A 144 20.09 8.97 -15.70
N ALA A 145 20.02 8.68 -16.99
CA ALA A 145 18.80 8.21 -17.61
C ALA A 145 18.40 6.95 -16.83
N VAL A 146 17.47 7.13 -15.88
CA VAL A 146 16.75 6.03 -15.26
C VAL A 146 16.02 5.37 -16.40
N SER A 147 16.57 4.23 -16.83
CA SER A 147 15.92 3.26 -17.69
C SER A 147 14.45 3.16 -17.29
N GLY A 148 13.58 3.36 -18.28
CA GLY A 148 12.15 3.36 -18.08
C GLY A 148 11.68 2.13 -17.31
N PRO A 149 10.53 2.23 -16.62
CA PRO A 149 9.93 1.05 -16.04
C PRO A 149 9.71 0.06 -17.18
N ILE A 150 10.32 -1.11 -17.05
CA ILE A 150 9.80 -2.30 -17.69
C ILE A 150 8.36 -2.38 -17.21
N SER A 151 7.46 -1.99 -18.12
CA SER A 151 6.03 -2.25 -18.02
C SER A 151 5.86 -3.76 -18.06
N ALA A 152 6.19 -4.41 -16.95
CA ALA A 152 5.66 -5.71 -16.61
C ALA A 152 4.22 -5.44 -16.23
N ASN A 153 3.38 -5.48 -17.25
CA ASN A 153 1.96 -5.62 -17.11
C ASN A 153 1.71 -7.13 -16.89
N PRO A 154 1.53 -7.65 -15.66
CA PRO A 154 0.98 -8.98 -15.48
C PRO A 154 -0.55 -8.89 -15.63
N SER A 155 -1.00 -8.37 -16.78
CA SER A 155 -2.34 -8.62 -17.31
C SER A 155 -2.23 -9.70 -18.39
N SER A 156 -1.49 -10.78 -18.09
CA SER A 156 -1.64 -12.04 -18.80
C SER A 156 -2.49 -12.93 -17.91
N SER A 157 -3.72 -13.13 -18.35
CA SER A 157 -4.67 -14.15 -17.93
C SER A 157 -3.99 -15.39 -17.37
N VAL A 158 -3.83 -15.44 -16.05
CA VAL A 158 -4.04 -16.69 -15.35
C VAL A 158 -5.54 -16.73 -15.18
N GLU A 159 -6.19 -17.49 -16.08
CA GLU A 159 -7.52 -17.99 -15.84
C GLU A 159 -7.58 -18.45 -14.39
N SER A 160 -8.38 -17.73 -13.64
CA SER A 160 -8.78 -18.07 -12.31
C SER A 160 -9.38 -19.47 -12.38
N ILE A 161 -8.59 -20.49 -12.05
CA ILE A 161 -9.10 -21.75 -11.50
C ILE A 161 -9.54 -21.43 -10.06
N SER A 162 -10.49 -20.50 -9.94
CA SER A 162 -11.40 -20.36 -8.80
C SER A 162 -12.72 -21.07 -9.10
N GLY A 163 -12.67 -22.05 -10.01
CA GLY A 163 -13.74 -23.00 -10.22
C GLY A 163 -13.88 -23.90 -8.99
N ARG A 164 -14.78 -23.49 -8.09
CA ARG A 164 -15.68 -24.41 -7.41
C ARG A 164 -15.01 -25.48 -6.54
N LEU A 165 -14.45 -25.05 -5.42
CA LEU A 165 -14.51 -25.88 -4.22
C LEU A 165 -15.81 -25.51 -3.49
N ASP A 166 -16.88 -26.16 -3.95
CA ASP A 166 -18.11 -26.29 -3.18
C ASP A 166 -17.74 -26.77 -1.78
N ALA A 167 -18.30 -26.08 -0.78
CA ALA A 167 -18.22 -26.43 0.62
C ALA A 167 -18.47 -27.94 0.82
N VAL A 168 -17.42 -28.68 1.16
CA VAL A 168 -17.58 -30.01 1.78
C VAL A 168 -17.94 -29.77 3.23
N SER A 169 -19.21 -29.42 3.46
CA SER A 169 -19.83 -29.51 4.77
C SER A 169 -19.75 -30.96 5.24
N ALA A 170 -19.24 -31.12 6.46
CA ALA A 170 -19.37 -32.36 7.22
C ALA A 170 -20.85 -32.81 7.26
N PRO A 171 -21.15 -34.12 7.23
CA PRO A 171 -22.51 -34.60 7.35
C PRO A 171 -23.00 -34.44 8.81
N ALA A 172 -23.63 -33.31 9.10
CA ALA A 172 -24.52 -33.17 10.24
C ALA A 172 -25.81 -33.93 9.95
N GLY A 173 -26.17 -34.85 10.85
CA GLY A 173 -27.41 -35.61 10.77
C GLY A 173 -28.63 -34.68 10.79
N ALA A 174 -29.53 -34.90 9.85
CA ALA A 174 -30.88 -34.35 9.87
C ALA A 174 -31.87 -35.44 9.45
N ALA A 175 -32.96 -35.47 10.20
CA ALA A 175 -34.03 -36.43 10.16
C ALA A 175 -34.71 -36.52 8.78
N ALA A 176 -35.02 -37.75 8.38
CA ALA A 176 -35.99 -38.02 7.33
C ALA A 176 -37.32 -38.36 7.99
N ASP A 177 -38.19 -37.35 8.09
CA ASP A 177 -39.63 -37.52 8.23
C ASP A 177 -40.25 -37.63 6.84
N GLY A 178 -41.22 -38.55 6.70
CA GLY A 178 -42.36 -38.38 5.81
C GLY A 178 -42.22 -38.87 4.36
N ALA A 179 -42.42 -40.17 4.13
CA ALA A 179 -43.01 -40.64 2.88
C ALA A 179 -44.07 -41.70 3.16
N ALA A 180 -45.31 -41.28 3.00
CA ALA A 180 -46.52 -42.06 3.17
C ALA A 180 -46.77 -43.04 2.00
N ALA A 181 -47.36 -44.17 2.37
CA ALA A 181 -48.46 -44.86 1.69
C ALA A 181 -48.33 -45.22 0.18
N ALA A 182 -48.09 -46.51 -0.08
CA ALA A 182 -48.88 -47.28 -1.05
C ALA A 182 -48.75 -48.79 -0.74
N GLY A 183 -49.86 -49.42 -0.34
CA GLY A 183 -50.00 -50.87 -0.32
C GLY A 183 -50.17 -51.44 -1.73
N PRO A 184 -49.99 -52.76 -1.91
CA PRO A 184 -51.16 -53.66 -1.96
C PRO A 184 -50.98 -54.88 -1.03
N ALA A 185 -52.01 -55.26 -0.27
CA ALA A 185 -53.00 -56.30 -0.62
C ALA A 185 -52.29 -57.57 -1.15
N ALA A 186 -51.95 -58.51 -0.27
CA ALA A 186 -52.83 -59.61 0.17
C ALA A 186 -53.31 -60.46 -1.02
N ASP A 187 -52.76 -61.67 -1.14
CA ASP A 187 -53.52 -62.93 -1.06
C ASP A 187 -52.71 -64.13 -1.60
N GLY A 188 -52.86 -65.28 -0.92
CA GLY A 188 -52.23 -66.58 -1.22
C GLY A 188 -51.16 -66.92 -0.17
N GLU A 189 -51.48 -67.41 1.02
CA GLU A 189 -52.32 -68.56 1.37
C GLU A 189 -51.93 -69.85 0.61
N TRP A 190 -51.68 -70.90 1.41
CA TRP A 190 -51.50 -72.33 1.11
C TRP A 190 -50.06 -72.89 1.03
N ALA A 191 -49.78 -73.72 2.07
CA ALA A 191 -48.85 -74.84 2.13
C ALA A 191 -47.35 -74.49 2.04
N ASP A 192 -46.50 -74.80 3.02
CA ASP A 192 -46.21 -76.16 3.45
C ASP A 192 -45.49 -76.07 4.81
N ARG A 193 -46.18 -76.47 5.87
CA ARG A 193 -45.66 -76.49 7.24
C ARG A 193 -44.82 -77.76 7.43
N ARG A 194 -43.66 -77.82 6.76
CA ARG A 194 -42.60 -78.78 7.07
C ARG A 194 -41.62 -78.14 8.04
N THR A 195 -41.71 -78.53 9.31
CA THR A 195 -40.74 -78.27 10.37
C THR A 195 -39.39 -78.92 10.02
N PRO A 196 -38.31 -78.18 9.76
CA PRO A 196 -36.97 -78.73 9.69
C PRO A 196 -36.36 -78.68 11.10
N GLU A 197 -36.83 -79.54 12.01
CA GLU A 197 -36.14 -79.82 13.27
C GLU A 197 -34.80 -80.51 12.94
N GLY A 198 -33.78 -79.72 12.61
CA GLY A 198 -32.45 -80.22 12.25
C GLY A 198 -31.53 -79.24 11.53
N ALA A 199 -32.05 -78.17 10.93
CA ALA A 199 -31.25 -77.21 10.15
C ALA A 199 -30.66 -76.05 10.99
N ASP A 200 -31.13 -75.85 12.23
CA ASP A 200 -30.81 -74.68 13.05
C ASP A 200 -29.36 -74.65 13.57
N HIS A 201 -28.70 -75.81 13.66
CA HIS A 201 -27.32 -75.90 14.13
C HIS A 201 -26.25 -75.57 13.07
N GLU A 202 -26.57 -75.66 11.77
CA GLU A 202 -25.66 -75.21 10.69
C GLU A 202 -25.83 -73.73 10.35
N ALA A 203 -27.07 -73.20 10.41
CA ALA A 203 -27.34 -71.77 10.25
C ALA A 203 -26.61 -70.93 11.32
N GLY A 204 -26.55 -71.42 12.58
CA GLY A 204 -25.84 -70.77 13.68
C GLY A 204 -24.31 -70.71 13.50
N ARG A 205 -23.69 -71.69 12.83
CA ARG A 205 -22.23 -71.73 12.59
C ARG A 205 -21.80 -70.79 11.45
N ARG A 206 -22.55 -70.74 10.34
CA ARG A 206 -22.32 -69.76 9.25
C ARG A 206 -22.49 -68.31 9.73
N SER A 207 -23.39 -68.08 10.69
CA SER A 207 -23.64 -66.78 11.32
C SER A 207 -22.43 -66.24 12.14
N ARG A 208 -21.64 -67.11 12.78
CA ARG A 208 -20.47 -66.66 13.58
C ARG A 208 -19.31 -66.19 12.70
N LEU A 209 -19.00 -66.93 11.63
CA LEU A 209 -17.95 -66.54 10.68
C LEU A 209 -18.31 -65.27 9.92
N GLY A 210 -19.57 -65.13 9.47
CA GLY A 210 -20.04 -63.89 8.82
C GLY A 210 -19.88 -62.66 9.71
N ARG A 211 -20.20 -62.75 11.01
CA ARG A 211 -19.97 -61.65 11.96
C ARG A 211 -18.49 -61.28 12.12
N LEU A 212 -17.59 -62.26 12.11
CA LEU A 212 -16.15 -62.02 12.20
C LEU A 212 -15.61 -61.34 10.94
N LEU A 213 -16.01 -61.82 9.76
CA LEU A 213 -15.63 -61.22 8.47
C LEU A 213 -16.17 -59.80 8.33
N TYR A 214 -17.43 -59.55 8.72
CA TYR A 214 -18.01 -58.21 8.73
C TYR A 214 -17.26 -57.27 9.69
N ARG A 215 -16.92 -57.72 10.91
CA ARG A 215 -16.09 -56.94 11.84
C ARG A 215 -14.70 -56.66 11.28
N ALA A 216 -14.10 -57.63 10.59
CA ALA A 216 -12.80 -57.46 9.94
C ALA A 216 -12.87 -56.46 8.78
N ALA A 217 -13.90 -56.56 7.94
CA ALA A 217 -14.17 -55.63 6.85
C ALA A 217 -14.39 -54.19 7.38
N LYS A 218 -15.23 -54.03 8.42
CA LYS A 218 -15.46 -52.74 9.07
C LYS A 218 -14.19 -52.14 9.69
N ARG A 219 -13.34 -52.96 10.33
CA ARG A 219 -12.04 -52.51 10.84
C ARG A 219 -11.08 -52.11 9.72
N ARG A 220 -11.15 -52.78 8.56
CA ARG A 220 -10.35 -52.45 7.38
C ARG A 220 -10.80 -51.11 6.79
N GLU A 221 -12.10 -50.91 6.65
CA GLU A 221 -12.68 -49.64 6.20
C GLU A 221 -12.29 -48.48 7.12
N GLU A 222 -12.38 -48.66 8.44
CA GLU A 222 -11.97 -47.66 9.42
C GLU A 222 -10.47 -47.33 9.35
N ARG A 223 -9.61 -48.33 9.12
CA ARG A 223 -8.17 -48.09 8.89
C ARG A 223 -7.93 -47.28 7.62
N LEU A 224 -8.57 -47.67 6.51
CA LEU A 224 -8.45 -46.95 5.24
C LEU A 224 -8.95 -45.49 5.37
N ARG A 225 -10.01 -45.26 6.16
CA ARG A 225 -10.50 -43.90 6.44
C ARG A 225 -9.46 -43.06 7.18
N ARG A 226 -8.84 -43.62 8.22
CA ARG A 226 -7.79 -42.96 9.02
C ARG A 226 -6.50 -42.74 8.23
N GLU A 227 -6.10 -43.71 7.43
CA GLU A 227 -4.98 -43.59 6.48
C GLU A 227 -5.24 -42.42 5.50
N ALA A 228 -6.44 -42.36 4.90
CA ALA A 228 -6.80 -41.29 3.99
C ALA A 228 -6.89 -39.92 4.68
N GLU A 229 -7.33 -39.87 5.93
CA GLU A 229 -7.33 -38.64 6.75
C GLU A 229 -5.90 -38.20 7.06
N ALA A 230 -5.02 -39.11 7.47
CA ALA A 230 -3.61 -38.82 7.72
C ALA A 230 -2.91 -38.26 6.48
N ILE A 231 -3.15 -38.86 5.30
CA ILE A 231 -2.61 -38.36 4.02
C ILE A 231 -3.11 -36.93 3.74
N ARG A 232 -4.40 -36.64 3.97
CA ARG A 232 -4.95 -35.28 3.81
C ARG A 232 -4.33 -34.30 4.78
N SER A 233 -4.16 -34.67 6.06
CA SER A 233 -3.57 -33.79 7.07
C SER A 233 -2.12 -33.44 6.76
N VAL A 234 -1.32 -34.41 6.27
CA VAL A 234 0.07 -34.14 5.83
C VAL A 234 0.09 -33.21 4.62
N ARG A 235 -0.73 -33.47 3.59
CA ARG A 235 -0.80 -32.61 2.41
C ARG A 235 -1.23 -31.19 2.78
N TYR A 236 -2.24 -31.05 3.63
CA TYR A 236 -2.71 -29.74 4.09
C TYR A 236 -1.62 -28.99 4.85
N ALA A 237 -0.86 -29.66 5.72
CA ALA A 237 0.29 -29.04 6.40
C ALA A 237 1.33 -28.50 5.40
N ASP A 238 1.66 -29.27 4.37
CA ASP A 238 2.57 -28.83 3.30
C ASP A 238 2.01 -27.63 2.51
N GLU A 239 0.71 -27.67 2.15
CA GLU A 239 0.04 -26.58 1.43
C GLU A 239 0.04 -25.28 2.23
N VAL A 240 -0.31 -25.33 3.53
CA VAL A 240 -0.30 -24.16 4.41
C VAL A 240 1.11 -23.64 4.64
N ARG A 241 2.11 -24.52 4.75
CA ARG A 241 3.53 -24.10 4.84
C ARG A 241 3.97 -23.35 3.58
N ILE A 242 3.69 -23.88 2.39
CA ILE A 242 3.99 -23.20 1.11
C ILE A 242 3.24 -21.86 1.02
N ALA A 243 1.96 -21.82 1.43
CA ALA A 243 1.18 -20.60 1.47
C ALA A 243 1.81 -19.56 2.40
N ALA A 244 2.24 -19.96 3.61
CA ALA A 244 2.93 -19.10 4.56
C ALA A 244 4.25 -18.56 4.00
N GLU A 245 5.06 -19.39 3.35
CA GLU A 245 6.30 -18.96 2.67
C GLU A 245 6.00 -17.92 1.58
N SER A 246 5.01 -18.18 0.72
CA SER A 246 4.60 -17.25 -0.34
C SER A 246 4.07 -15.92 0.19
N ALA A 247 3.31 -15.95 1.30
CA ALA A 247 2.82 -14.75 1.97
C ALA A 247 3.96 -13.95 2.64
N GLY A 248 5.02 -14.63 3.08
CA GLY A 248 6.25 -14.00 3.56
C GLY A 248 6.89 -13.13 2.47
N TYR A 249 7.12 -13.70 1.29
CA TYR A 249 7.63 -12.95 0.13
C TYR A 249 6.71 -11.80 -0.28
N ALA A 250 5.39 -11.99 -0.21
CA ALA A 250 4.44 -10.90 -0.48
C ALA A 250 4.55 -9.78 0.55
N ALA A 251 4.68 -10.09 1.84
CA ALA A 251 4.88 -9.11 2.90
C ALA A 251 6.18 -8.31 2.70
N ASP A 252 7.27 -8.97 2.31
CA ASP A 252 8.55 -8.30 2.05
C ASP A 252 8.47 -7.36 0.84
N ARG A 253 7.79 -7.73 -0.25
CA ARG A 253 7.55 -6.81 -1.38
C ARG A 253 6.71 -5.60 -1.01
N TRP A 254 5.71 -5.76 -0.14
CA TRP A 254 4.92 -4.63 0.35
C TRP A 254 5.73 -3.72 1.28
N GLN A 255 6.65 -4.29 2.05
CA GLN A 255 7.61 -3.55 2.86
C GLN A 255 8.51 -2.67 1.98
N GLU A 256 9.10 -3.23 0.91
CA GLU A 256 9.89 -2.48 -0.08
C GLU A 256 9.06 -1.36 -0.74
N HIS A 257 7.80 -1.64 -1.09
CA HIS A 257 6.91 -0.63 -1.67
C HIS A 257 6.61 0.51 -0.70
N TRP A 258 6.38 0.21 0.59
CA TRP A 258 6.21 1.22 1.63
C TRP A 258 7.46 2.07 1.81
N GLU A 259 8.65 1.46 1.84
CA GLU A 259 9.93 2.17 1.94
C GLU A 259 10.13 3.13 0.75
N ALA A 260 9.87 2.68 -0.47
CA ALA A 260 9.92 3.53 -1.65
C ALA A 260 8.89 4.69 -1.62
N ALA A 261 7.71 4.47 -1.03
CA ALA A 261 6.72 5.53 -0.84
C ALA A 261 7.19 6.55 0.22
N ALA A 262 7.80 6.09 1.31
CA ALA A 262 8.36 6.95 2.35
C ALA A 262 9.51 7.83 1.82
N GLU A 263 10.41 7.28 1.00
CA GLU A 263 11.46 8.05 0.33
C GLU A 263 10.87 9.14 -0.59
N ARG A 264 9.76 8.83 -1.27
CA ARG A 264 9.05 9.78 -2.13
C ARG A 264 8.41 10.92 -1.32
N VAL A 265 7.85 10.62 -0.15
CA VAL A 265 7.34 11.63 0.78
C VAL A 265 8.46 12.56 1.24
N ASP A 266 9.61 12.02 1.64
CA ASP A 266 10.76 12.82 2.05
C ASP A 266 11.28 13.71 0.92
N ALA A 267 11.39 13.18 -0.30
CA ALA A 267 11.83 13.94 -1.46
C ALA A 267 10.87 15.09 -1.80
N THR A 268 9.57 14.82 -1.84
CA THR A 268 8.53 15.83 -2.13
C THR A 268 8.42 16.88 -1.04
N PHE A 269 8.56 16.48 0.23
CA PHE A 269 8.60 17.40 1.37
C PHE A 269 9.78 18.37 1.28
N ARG A 270 10.99 17.88 0.98
CA ARG A 270 12.18 18.75 0.79
C ARG A 270 11.99 19.72 -0.38
N ALA A 271 11.39 19.27 -1.48
CA ALA A 271 11.09 20.13 -2.63
C ALA A 271 10.10 21.25 -2.26
N TRP A 272 9.03 20.91 -1.55
CA TRP A 272 8.07 21.88 -1.03
C TRP A 272 8.72 22.88 -0.07
N GLN A 273 9.51 22.43 0.91
CA GLN A 273 10.22 23.32 1.85
C GLN A 273 11.16 24.29 1.13
N ALA A 274 11.88 23.81 0.11
CA ALA A 274 12.75 24.66 -0.70
C ALA A 274 11.95 25.74 -1.45
N ALA A 275 10.79 25.39 -2.01
CA ALA A 275 9.89 26.32 -2.68
C ALA A 275 9.26 27.33 -1.71
N ASP A 276 8.78 26.90 -0.55
CA ASP A 276 8.23 27.79 0.49
C ASP A 276 9.31 28.76 1.00
N SER A 277 10.54 28.28 1.20
CA SER A 277 11.67 29.14 1.59
C SER A 277 11.97 30.21 0.53
N ARG A 278 11.91 29.87 -0.77
CA ARG A 278 12.03 30.86 -1.85
C ARG A 278 10.88 31.85 -1.83
N ALA A 279 9.63 31.40 -1.70
CA ALA A 279 8.46 32.25 -1.64
C ALA A 279 8.51 33.25 -0.47
N ARG A 280 9.02 32.82 0.71
CA ARG A 280 9.25 33.70 1.86
C ARG A 280 10.30 34.77 1.58
N ARG A 281 11.43 34.40 0.95
CA ARG A 281 12.47 35.37 0.54
C ARG A 281 11.94 36.36 -0.48
N SER A 282 11.20 35.92 -1.50
CA SER A 282 10.57 36.80 -2.49
C SER A 282 9.54 37.74 -1.84
N ARG A 283 8.80 37.28 -0.82
CA ARG A 283 7.86 38.13 -0.06
C ARG A 283 8.60 39.22 0.72
N GLN A 284 9.75 38.90 1.31
CA GLN A 284 10.60 39.90 1.98
C GLN A 284 11.16 40.92 0.99
N ALA A 285 11.57 40.48 -0.21
CA ALA A 285 12.04 41.37 -1.26
C ALA A 285 10.92 42.29 -1.80
N ALA A 286 9.71 41.76 -1.96
CA ALA A 286 8.54 42.52 -2.42
C ALA A 286 8.05 43.57 -1.40
N ALA A 287 8.47 43.49 -0.13
CA ALA A 287 8.17 44.51 0.87
C ALA A 287 8.86 45.86 0.57
N PHE A 288 9.96 45.83 -0.21
CA PHE A 288 10.57 47.04 -0.72
C PHE A 288 9.77 47.51 -1.93
N HIS A 289 9.06 48.63 -1.75
CA HIS A 289 8.20 49.18 -2.79
C HIS A 289 8.99 49.42 -4.08
N THR A 290 8.44 48.94 -5.19
CA THR A 290 9.01 49.21 -6.51
C THR A 290 8.72 50.67 -6.86
N PRO A 291 9.73 51.49 -7.24
CA PRO A 291 9.48 52.84 -7.71
C PRO A 291 8.51 52.80 -8.91
N VAL A 292 7.46 53.62 -8.85
CA VAL A 292 6.47 53.74 -9.93
C VAL A 292 7.15 54.41 -11.13
N THR A 293 7.60 53.62 -12.09
CA THR A 293 8.08 54.12 -13.39
C THR A 293 6.95 54.09 -14.41
N GLU A 294 6.86 55.13 -15.23
CA GLU A 294 5.96 55.11 -16.40
C GLU A 294 6.36 53.95 -17.30
N GLN A 295 5.44 53.03 -17.54
CA GLN A 295 5.73 51.79 -18.26
C GLN A 295 5.71 52.06 -19.76
N SER A 296 6.85 51.94 -20.42
CA SER A 296 6.92 51.96 -21.88
C SER A 296 6.38 50.65 -22.47
N PRO A 297 5.86 50.65 -23.72
CA PRO A 297 5.46 49.41 -24.40
C PRO A 297 6.58 48.38 -24.53
N ALA A 298 7.84 48.83 -24.62
CA ALA A 298 9.02 47.95 -24.65
C ALA A 298 9.21 47.23 -23.31
N GLU A 299 9.08 47.94 -22.18
CA GLU A 299 9.14 47.33 -20.85
C GLU A 299 8.04 46.28 -20.63
N TYR A 300 6.84 46.51 -21.16
CA TYR A 300 5.77 45.52 -21.07
C TYR A 300 6.12 44.22 -21.81
N ALA A 301 6.65 44.33 -23.03
CA ALA A 301 7.10 43.17 -23.80
C ALA A 301 8.24 42.40 -23.09
N ASP A 302 9.16 43.12 -22.44
CA ASP A 302 10.24 42.51 -21.67
C ASP A 302 9.71 41.77 -20.42
N ARG A 303 8.73 42.35 -19.71
CA ARG A 303 8.06 41.72 -18.56
C ARG A 303 7.26 40.49 -18.95
N GLU A 304 6.52 40.54 -20.06
CA GLU A 304 5.80 39.39 -20.61
C GLU A 304 6.78 38.26 -20.96
N ARG A 305 7.90 38.59 -21.61
CA ARG A 305 8.94 37.62 -21.94
C ARG A 305 9.57 37.01 -20.68
N PHE A 306 9.84 37.83 -19.67
CA PHE A 306 10.35 37.37 -18.38
C PHE A 306 9.38 36.38 -17.72
N LEU A 307 8.10 36.75 -17.61
CA LEU A 307 7.05 35.90 -17.03
C LEU A 307 7.00 34.53 -17.74
N HIS A 308 6.96 34.52 -19.07
CA HIS A 308 6.90 33.28 -19.85
C HIS A 308 8.15 32.41 -19.65
N LEU A 309 9.35 33.00 -19.66
CA LEU A 309 10.60 32.27 -19.44
C LEU A 309 10.67 31.70 -18.02
N ALA A 310 10.26 32.48 -17.01
CA ALA A 310 10.30 32.06 -15.62
C ALA A 310 9.30 30.94 -15.31
N VAL A 311 8.06 31.05 -15.82
CA VAL A 311 7.03 29.99 -15.69
C VAL A 311 7.46 28.72 -16.42
N ARG A 312 7.98 28.84 -17.65
CA ARG A 312 8.50 27.69 -18.39
C ARG A 312 9.65 27.01 -17.66
N ALA A 313 10.61 27.76 -17.14
CA ALA A 313 11.73 27.20 -16.39
C ALA A 313 11.26 26.49 -15.11
N ALA A 314 10.26 27.03 -14.41
CA ALA A 314 9.65 26.36 -13.26
C ALA A 314 8.92 25.07 -13.64
N ALA A 315 8.20 25.04 -14.76
CA ALA A 315 7.56 23.85 -15.28
C ALA A 315 8.58 22.77 -15.73
N GLU A 316 9.68 23.17 -16.37
CA GLU A 316 10.77 22.27 -16.76
C GLU A 316 11.46 21.62 -15.55
N ARG A 317 11.50 22.30 -14.39
CA ARG A 317 11.96 21.73 -13.12
C ARG A 317 10.91 20.87 -12.40
N GLY A 318 9.66 20.82 -12.90
CA GLY A 318 8.54 20.15 -12.23
C GLY A 318 8.01 20.89 -11.00
N GLU A 319 8.34 22.17 -10.83
CA GLU A 319 7.85 22.99 -9.71
C GLU A 319 6.45 23.55 -9.98
N LEU A 320 6.06 23.66 -11.25
CA LEU A 320 4.73 24.02 -11.71
C LEU A 320 4.18 22.96 -12.66
N PRO A 321 2.85 22.74 -12.69
CA PRO A 321 2.24 21.86 -13.66
C PRO A 321 2.32 22.47 -15.06
N THR A 322 2.42 21.65 -16.11
CA THR A 322 2.47 22.12 -17.51
C THR A 322 1.26 22.98 -17.89
N SER A 323 0.11 22.76 -17.26
CA SER A 323 -1.09 23.60 -17.44
C SER A 323 -0.88 25.06 -17.02
N ALA A 324 -0.02 25.33 -16.02
CA ALA A 324 0.29 26.68 -15.58
C ALA A 324 1.00 27.49 -16.68
N VAL A 325 1.76 26.84 -17.58
CA VAL A 325 2.37 27.50 -18.74
C VAL A 325 1.28 28.01 -19.69
N ALA A 326 0.25 27.21 -19.96
CA ALA A 326 -0.86 27.60 -20.81
C ALA A 326 -1.70 28.73 -20.18
N ASP A 327 -1.89 28.72 -18.85
CA ASP A 327 -2.58 29.79 -18.15
C ASP A 327 -1.76 31.09 -18.15
N ALA A 328 -0.44 31.01 -18.00
CA ALA A 328 0.44 32.19 -18.11
C ALA A 328 0.41 32.82 -19.51
N LEU A 329 0.50 32.01 -20.56
CA LEU A 329 0.41 32.47 -21.95
C LEU A 329 -0.94 33.10 -22.30
N THR A 330 -2.00 32.80 -21.54
CA THR A 330 -3.35 33.33 -21.76
C THR A 330 -3.75 34.39 -20.73
N GLY A 331 -2.85 34.78 -19.82
CA GLY A 331 -3.10 35.74 -18.76
C GLY A 331 -4.21 35.34 -17.78
N ARG A 332 -4.51 34.04 -17.64
CA ARG A 332 -5.51 33.52 -16.68
C ARG A 332 -4.88 33.28 -15.32
N GLY A 333 -5.70 33.02 -14.29
CA GLY A 333 -5.19 32.56 -12.99
C GLY A 333 -4.28 33.54 -12.25
N GLY A 334 -4.38 34.84 -12.52
CA GLY A 334 -3.56 35.88 -11.88
C GLY A 334 -2.17 36.08 -12.49
N TRP A 335 -1.86 35.44 -13.62
CA TRP A 335 -0.63 35.69 -14.38
C TRP A 335 -0.71 37.03 -15.14
N ASP A 336 -0.49 38.15 -14.45
CA ASP A 336 -0.51 39.47 -15.07
C ASP A 336 0.91 39.95 -15.45
N ALA A 337 1.18 40.02 -16.76
CA ALA A 337 2.44 40.53 -17.31
C ALA A 337 2.68 42.03 -17.02
N ARG A 338 1.67 42.78 -16.58
CA ARG A 338 1.81 44.20 -16.19
C ARG A 338 2.46 44.39 -14.83
N LEU A 339 2.44 43.36 -13.99
CA LEU A 339 3.06 43.40 -12.68
C LEU A 339 4.57 43.63 -12.78
N HIS A 340 5.17 44.20 -11.74
CA HIS A 340 6.62 44.33 -11.69
C HIS A 340 7.27 42.92 -11.64
N PRO A 341 8.46 42.69 -12.24
CA PRO A 341 9.10 41.37 -12.23
C PRO A 341 9.25 40.73 -10.85
N VAL A 342 9.45 41.53 -9.79
CA VAL A 342 9.52 41.02 -8.41
C VAL A 342 8.17 40.48 -7.93
N ASP A 343 7.06 41.14 -8.29
CA ASP A 343 5.71 40.67 -7.98
C ASP A 343 5.35 39.43 -8.81
N GLN A 344 5.75 39.40 -10.08
CA GLN A 344 5.61 38.23 -10.94
C GLN A 344 6.36 37.03 -10.37
N GLU A 345 7.61 37.21 -9.95
CA GLU A 345 8.39 36.15 -9.30
C GLU A 345 7.70 35.67 -8.02
N LEU A 346 7.17 36.59 -7.19
CA LEU A 346 6.42 36.21 -5.99
C LEU A 346 5.18 35.35 -6.33
N ILE A 347 4.43 35.70 -7.38
CA ILE A 347 3.28 34.90 -7.84
C ILE A 347 3.75 33.51 -8.30
N ILE A 348 4.83 33.43 -9.10
CA ILE A 348 5.42 32.16 -9.54
C ILE A 348 5.82 31.31 -8.34
N GLN A 349 6.58 31.86 -7.38
CA GLN A 349 7.06 31.10 -6.22
C GLN A 349 5.92 30.64 -5.32
N ARG A 350 4.85 31.44 -5.14
CA ARG A 350 3.65 31.03 -4.40
C ARG A 350 2.91 29.90 -5.11
N ALA A 351 2.73 30.00 -6.43
CA ALA A 351 2.10 28.94 -7.22
C ALA A 351 2.91 27.64 -7.16
N SER A 352 4.25 27.72 -7.25
CA SER A 352 5.13 26.56 -7.12
C SER A 352 5.04 25.92 -5.74
N ALA A 353 5.06 26.73 -4.67
CA ALA A 353 4.93 26.21 -3.31
C ALA A 353 3.58 25.51 -3.09
N ALA A 354 2.47 26.11 -3.55
CA ALA A 354 1.14 25.51 -3.45
C ALA A 354 1.02 24.20 -4.27
N HIS A 355 1.61 24.16 -5.47
CA HIS A 355 1.63 22.93 -6.28
C HIS A 355 2.41 21.81 -5.60
N LEU A 356 3.62 22.10 -5.12
CA LEU A 356 4.47 21.11 -4.46
C LEU A 356 3.90 20.65 -3.12
N GLU A 357 3.16 21.52 -2.42
CA GLU A 357 2.38 21.14 -1.23
C GLU A 357 1.32 20.09 -1.59
N ALA A 358 0.56 20.32 -2.66
CA ALA A 358 -0.42 19.36 -3.14
C ALA A 358 0.21 18.02 -3.59
N VAL A 359 1.39 18.07 -4.21
CA VAL A 359 2.16 16.87 -4.58
C VAL A 359 2.63 16.10 -3.34
N TRP A 360 3.16 16.80 -2.33
CA TRP A 360 3.57 16.20 -1.06
C TRP A 360 2.39 15.56 -0.33
N ASN A 361 1.23 16.24 -0.25
CA ASN A 361 0.04 15.68 0.38
C ASN A 361 -0.43 14.38 -0.30
N ARG A 362 -0.41 14.32 -1.64
CA ARG A 362 -0.70 13.07 -2.38
C ARG A 362 0.30 11.97 -2.06
N ALA A 363 1.59 12.29 -1.96
CA ALA A 363 2.61 11.32 -1.58
C ALA A 363 2.38 10.78 -0.16
N VAL A 364 1.94 11.61 0.79
CA VAL A 364 1.58 11.19 2.16
C VAL A 364 0.38 10.23 2.15
N GLU A 365 -0.64 10.50 1.33
CA GLU A 365 -1.79 9.60 1.15
C GLU A 365 -1.38 8.26 0.51
N GLU A 366 -0.43 8.27 -0.42
CA GLU A 366 0.15 7.05 -1.00
C GLU A 366 0.97 6.25 0.03
N GLU A 367 1.83 6.89 0.82
CA GLU A 367 2.57 6.25 1.91
C GLU A 367 1.61 5.60 2.92
N ALA A 368 0.54 6.31 3.30
CA ALA A 368 -0.45 5.79 4.25
C ALA A 368 -1.16 4.53 3.73
N ARG A 369 -1.51 4.49 2.42
CA ARG A 369 -2.06 3.29 1.78
C ARG A 369 -1.06 2.15 1.73
N ALA A 370 0.17 2.41 1.28
CA ALA A 370 1.23 1.40 1.23
C ALA A 370 1.56 0.82 2.62
N TRP A 371 1.55 1.67 3.65
CA TRP A 371 1.72 1.25 5.03
C TRP A 371 0.59 0.32 5.50
N HIS A 372 -0.66 0.67 5.17
CA HIS A 372 -1.82 -0.18 5.49
C HIS A 372 -1.72 -1.56 4.82
N ASP A 373 -1.39 -1.60 3.54
CA ASP A 373 -1.24 -2.84 2.77
C ASP A 373 -0.10 -3.70 3.31
N CYS A 374 1.04 -3.08 3.66
CA CYS A 374 2.15 -3.74 4.32
C CYS A 374 1.73 -4.38 5.66
N GLN A 375 0.98 -3.66 6.51
CA GLN A 375 0.48 -4.21 7.77
C GLN A 375 -0.48 -5.38 7.55
N THR A 376 -1.40 -5.25 6.60
CA THR A 376 -2.38 -6.31 6.28
C THR A 376 -1.66 -7.55 5.77
N SER A 377 -0.71 -7.40 4.84
CA SER A 377 0.11 -8.50 4.36
C SER A 377 0.88 -9.19 5.50
N ARG A 378 1.47 -8.42 6.42
CA ARG A 378 2.20 -8.95 7.57
C ARG A 378 1.29 -9.75 8.52
N ARG A 379 0.06 -9.29 8.77
CA ARG A 379 -0.93 -10.02 9.59
C ARG A 379 -1.35 -11.32 8.92
N ASN A 380 -1.59 -11.29 7.60
CA ASN A 380 -1.95 -12.49 6.83
C ASN A 380 -0.84 -13.54 6.89
N TRP A 381 0.41 -13.12 6.67
CA TRP A 381 1.58 -13.99 6.83
C TRP A 381 1.67 -14.61 8.23
N GLN A 382 1.53 -13.80 9.29
CA GLN A 382 1.56 -14.30 10.67
C GLN A 382 0.44 -15.29 10.96
N SER A 383 -0.77 -15.05 10.42
CA SER A 383 -1.90 -15.97 10.53
C SER A 383 -1.58 -17.32 9.88
N LEU A 384 -1.03 -17.31 8.65
CA LEU A 384 -0.64 -18.52 7.94
C LEU A 384 0.50 -19.27 8.63
N CYS A 385 1.48 -18.58 9.22
CA CYS A 385 2.52 -19.23 10.02
C CYS A 385 1.93 -19.95 11.24
N GLN A 386 0.94 -19.36 11.92
CA GLN A 386 0.26 -20.01 13.04
C GLN A 386 -0.53 -21.24 12.59
N GLU A 387 -1.25 -21.13 11.47
CA GLU A 387 -1.99 -22.24 10.87
C GLU A 387 -1.04 -23.37 10.44
N ALA A 388 0.11 -23.05 9.84
CA ALA A 388 1.13 -24.03 9.44
C ALA A 388 1.64 -24.83 10.65
N ILE A 389 1.94 -24.16 11.77
CA ILE A 389 2.39 -24.81 13.01
C ILE A 389 1.31 -25.78 13.54
N LEU A 390 0.04 -25.37 13.53
CA LEU A 390 -1.06 -26.21 13.98
C LEU A 390 -1.30 -27.40 13.04
N ALA A 391 -1.23 -27.17 11.72
CA ALA A 391 -1.37 -28.20 10.72
C ALA A 391 -0.23 -29.23 10.78
N GLU A 392 1.02 -28.79 10.96
CA GLU A 392 2.18 -29.65 11.16
C GLU A 392 2.07 -30.47 12.45
N ALA A 393 1.66 -29.85 13.56
CA ALA A 393 1.43 -30.56 14.81
C ALA A 393 0.35 -31.64 14.64
N HIS A 394 -0.75 -31.32 13.95
CA HIS A 394 -1.80 -32.29 13.64
C HIS A 394 -1.29 -33.41 12.73
N ALA A 395 -0.58 -33.10 11.66
CA ALA A 395 0.05 -34.06 10.75
C ALA A 395 0.99 -35.01 11.51
N ALA A 396 1.81 -34.49 12.44
CA ALA A 396 2.69 -35.30 13.27
C ALA A 396 1.92 -36.28 14.16
N THR A 397 0.77 -35.88 14.73
CA THR A 397 -0.06 -36.79 15.54
C THR A 397 -0.63 -37.95 14.72
N VAL A 398 -0.98 -37.74 13.46
CA VAL A 398 -1.57 -38.77 12.57
C VAL A 398 -0.55 -39.49 11.70
N HIS A 399 0.72 -39.07 11.72
CA HIS A 399 1.79 -39.63 10.88
C HIS A 399 1.97 -41.15 11.06
N HIS A 400 1.74 -41.67 12.26
CA HIS A 400 1.82 -43.11 12.55
C HIS A 400 0.75 -43.96 11.82
N LEU A 401 -0.28 -43.32 11.27
CA LEU A 401 -1.35 -43.95 10.50
C LEU A 401 -1.05 -43.98 9.00
N LEU A 402 0.02 -43.34 8.55
CA LEU A 402 0.40 -43.38 7.14
C LEU A 402 0.83 -44.79 6.76
N PRO A 403 0.46 -45.27 5.56
CA PRO A 403 1.03 -46.50 5.05
C PRO A 403 2.55 -46.35 5.02
N PRO A 404 3.33 -47.38 5.42
CA PRO A 404 4.77 -47.32 5.28
C PRO A 404 5.06 -46.97 3.83
N GLU A 405 5.83 -45.90 3.64
CA GLU A 405 6.24 -45.46 2.30
C GLU A 405 6.75 -46.71 1.58
N PRO A 406 6.21 -47.06 0.40
CA PRO A 406 6.64 -48.26 -0.28
C PRO A 406 8.14 -48.12 -0.43
N VAL A 407 8.90 -48.96 0.28
CA VAL A 407 10.36 -48.94 0.24
C VAL A 407 10.68 -49.03 -1.22
N THR A 408 11.10 -47.90 -1.81
CA THR A 408 11.39 -47.81 -3.23
C THR A 408 12.49 -48.83 -3.41
N ALA A 409 12.13 -49.99 -3.97
CA ALA A 409 13.07 -51.07 -4.15
C ALA A 409 14.27 -50.44 -4.86
N PRO A 410 15.50 -50.61 -4.33
CA PRO A 410 16.67 -49.96 -4.89
C PRO A 410 16.62 -50.16 -6.41
N PRO A 411 16.76 -49.07 -7.20
CA PRO A 411 16.56 -49.14 -8.63
C PRO A 411 17.34 -50.33 -9.15
N ALA A 412 16.64 -51.28 -9.77
CA ALA A 412 17.28 -52.48 -10.30
C ALA A 412 18.49 -52.00 -11.11
N PRO A 413 19.70 -52.56 -10.89
CA PRO A 413 20.92 -52.06 -11.49
C PRO A 413 20.67 -51.89 -12.97
N HIS A 414 20.64 -50.63 -13.43
CA HIS A 414 20.44 -50.36 -14.84
C HIS A 414 21.50 -51.16 -15.58
N PRO A 415 21.13 -52.01 -16.55
CA PRO A 415 22.13 -52.73 -17.31
C PRO A 415 23.05 -51.68 -17.90
N VAL A 416 24.33 -51.73 -17.52
CA VAL A 416 25.36 -50.86 -18.07
C VAL A 416 25.32 -51.10 -19.57
N VAL A 417 24.73 -50.17 -20.31
CA VAL A 417 24.78 -50.17 -21.77
C VAL A 417 26.24 -49.84 -22.08
N VAL A 418 27.04 -50.87 -22.27
CA VAL A 418 28.40 -50.75 -22.79
C VAL A 418 28.23 -50.22 -24.21
N ALA A 419 28.38 -48.92 -24.38
CA ALA A 419 28.50 -48.30 -25.69
C ALA A 419 29.76 -48.88 -26.35
N GLN A 420 29.56 -49.79 -27.30
CA GLN A 420 30.62 -50.20 -28.22
C GLN A 420 30.98 -48.97 -29.08
N ILE A 421 32.17 -48.43 -28.82
CA ILE A 421 32.79 -47.43 -29.69
C ILE A 421 33.33 -48.21 -30.90
N ALA A 422 32.86 -47.85 -32.09
CA ALA A 422 33.31 -48.36 -33.39
C ALA A 422 34.32 -47.42 -34.02
#